data_AF-A0A7R6PCY7-F1
#
_entry.id   AF-A0A7R6PCY7-F1
#
_cell.length_a   1.000
_cell.length_b   1.000
_cell.length_c   1.000
_cell.angle_alpha   90.00
_cell.angle_beta   90.00
_cell.angle_gamma   90.00
#
_symmetry.space_group_name_H-M   'P 1'
#
loop_
_entity.id
_entity.type
_entity.pdbx_description
1 polymer ?
#
loop_
_entity_poly.entity_id
_entity_poly.type
_entity_poly.pdbx_seq_one_letter_code
_entity_poly.pdbx_strand_id
1 'polypeptide(L)'
;MEPLILFLFSGFVSMSLALSAGQLNKQADEDKSAFLQSKNGMVVVIMAGNIGALTLIGALAYGFRLLEWWIPLSSIFLTFPALSVGIAQRMFGNKVNLFIMLPLTLISAGLLFRFW
;
A
#
# COMPACT_ATOMS: atom_id res chain seq x y z
N MET A 1 4.60 8.84 -19.09
CA MET A 1 5.00 8.95 -17.67
C MET A 1 6.31 8.19 -17.52
N GLU A 2 7.26 8.67 -16.72
CA GLU A 2 8.52 7.94 -16.51
C GLU A 2 8.25 6.64 -15.72
N PRO A 3 8.71 5.47 -16.20
CA PRO A 3 8.43 4.18 -15.54
C PRO A 3 8.89 4.13 -14.08
N LEU A 4 10.02 4.78 -13.79
CA LEU A 4 10.57 4.87 -12.44
C LEU A 4 9.61 5.60 -11.48
N ILE A 5 9.07 6.75 -11.90
CA ILE A 5 8.16 7.54 -11.07
C ILE A 5 6.86 6.78 -10.80
N LEU A 6 6.30 6.16 -11.84
CA LEU A 6 5.08 5.36 -11.69
C LEU A 6 5.31 4.16 -10.77
N PHE A 7 6.45 3.49 -10.90
CA PHE A 7 6.85 2.37 -10.04
C PHE A 7 6.98 2.81 -8.58
N LEU A 8 7.76 3.87 -8.32
CA LEU A 8 8.03 4.36 -6.96
C LEU A 8 6.75 4.81 -6.27
N PHE A 9 5.90 5.57 -6.99
CA PHE A 9 4.64 6.04 -6.41
C PHE A 9 3.68 4.89 -6.15
N SER A 10 3.44 4.03 -7.15
CA SER A 10 2.51 2.91 -7.02
C SER A 10 2.95 1.96 -5.92
N GLY A 11 4.23 1.60 -5.87
CA GLY A 11 4.79 0.70 -4.86
C GLY A 11 4.74 1.29 -3.45
N PHE A 12 4.99 2.59 -3.30
CA PHE A 12 4.86 3.27 -2.02
C PHE A 12 3.41 3.26 -1.51
N VAL A 13 2.45 3.72 -2.30
CA VAL A 13 1.05 3.82 -1.83
C VAL A 13 0.45 2.45 -1.55
N SER A 14 0.77 1.45 -2.38
CA SER A 14 0.25 0.09 -2.22
C SER A 14 0.85 -0.62 -1.00
N MET A 15 2.15 -0.43 -0.73
CA MET A 15 2.81 -0.95 0.46
C MET A 15 2.28 -0.27 1.73
N SER A 16 2.12 1.05 1.68
CA SER A 16 1.58 1.85 2.79
C SER A 16 0.15 1.41 3.14
N LEU A 17 -0.68 1.14 2.14
CA LEU A 17 -2.03 0.60 2.31
C LEU A 17 -2.01 -0.80 2.93
N ALA A 18 -1.24 -1.72 2.34
CA ALA A 18 -1.15 -3.11 2.79
C ALA A 18 -0.65 -3.21 4.24
N LEU A 19 0.37 -2.42 4.59
CA LEU A 19 0.95 -2.44 5.93
C LEU A 19 0.01 -1.81 6.96
N SER A 20 -0.67 -0.71 6.61
CA SER A 20 -1.63 -0.07 7.51
C SER A 20 -2.83 -0.99 7.80
N ALA A 21 -3.36 -1.65 6.76
CA ALA A 21 -4.41 -2.65 6.93
C ALA A 21 -3.95 -3.82 7.80
N GLY A 22 -2.74 -4.34 7.57
CA GLY A 22 -2.16 -5.41 8.37
C GLY A 22 -1.97 -5.04 9.84
N GLN A 23 -1.55 -3.82 10.13
CA GLN A 23 -1.42 -3.33 11.50
C GLN A 23 -2.78 -3.11 12.18
N LEU A 24 -3.78 -2.58 11.47
CA LEU A 24 -5.14 -2.41 12.00
C LEU A 24 -5.81 -3.75 12.31
N ASN A 25 -5.61 -4.76 11.45
CA ASN A 25 -6.13 -6.10 11.67
C ASN A 25 -5.51 -6.79 12.90
N LYS A 26 -4.25 -6.45 13.22
CA LYS A 26 -3.51 -7.01 14.37
C LYS A 26 -3.74 -6.25 15.69
N GLN A 27 -4.53 -5.17 15.71
CA GLN A 27 -4.84 -4.45 16.95
C GLN A 27 -5.62 -5.34 17.92
N ALA A 28 -5.35 -5.21 19.22
CA ALA A 28 -6.13 -5.85 20.26
C ALA A 28 -7.58 -5.36 20.21
N ASP A 29 -8.55 -6.20 20.58
CA ASP A 29 -9.98 -5.85 20.50
C ASP A 29 -10.34 -4.62 21.35
N GLU A 30 -9.60 -4.40 22.44
CA GLU A 30 -9.72 -3.25 23.34
C GLU A 30 -9.30 -1.93 22.66
N ASP A 31 -8.34 -1.96 21.73
CA ASP A 31 -7.80 -0.80 21.02
C ASP A 31 -8.51 -0.52 19.69
N LYS A 32 -9.42 -1.43 19.28
CA LYS A 32 -10.18 -1.27 18.03
C LYS A 32 -11.19 -0.14 18.20
N SER A 33 -11.19 0.81 17.27
CA SER A 33 -12.28 1.78 17.18
C SER A 33 -13.59 1.09 16.82
N ALA A 34 -14.72 1.75 17.10
CA ALA A 34 -16.06 1.31 16.70
C ALA A 34 -16.16 0.81 15.24
N PHE A 35 -15.45 1.45 14.29
CA PHE A 35 -15.37 0.97 12.90
C PHE A 35 -14.79 -0.44 12.76
N LEU A 36 -13.67 -0.73 13.45
CA LEU A 36 -12.97 -2.01 13.39
C LEU A 36 -13.67 -3.12 14.21
N GLN A 37 -14.48 -2.74 15.20
CA GLN A 37 -15.31 -3.67 15.96
C GLN A 37 -16.51 -4.18 15.13
N SER A 38 -16.93 -3.41 14.12
CA SER A 38 -17.96 -3.86 13.19
C SER A 38 -17.41 -4.91 12.21
N LYS A 39 -18.20 -5.97 11.93
CA LYS A 39 -17.84 -7.00 10.94
C LYS A 39 -17.55 -6.37 9.56
N ASN A 40 -18.39 -5.42 9.14
CA ASN A 40 -18.26 -4.77 7.84
C ASN A 40 -16.99 -3.92 7.75
N GLY A 41 -16.66 -3.16 8.81
CA GLY A 41 -15.44 -2.35 8.83
C GLY A 41 -14.17 -3.20 8.81
N MET A 42 -14.16 -4.33 9.52
CA MET A 42 -13.04 -5.28 9.45
C MET A 42 -12.88 -5.86 8.04
N VAL A 43 -13.98 -6.26 7.39
CA VAL A 43 -13.95 -6.73 5.99
C VAL A 43 -13.38 -5.68 5.05
N VAL A 44 -13.77 -4.41 5.20
CA VAL A 44 -13.22 -3.30 4.39
C VAL A 44 -11.72 -3.18 4.57
N VAL A 45 -11.21 -3.25 5.81
CA VAL A 45 -9.77 -3.17 6.08
C VAL A 45 -9.01 -4.32 5.43
N ILE A 46 -9.52 -5.55 5.54
CA ILE A 46 -8.90 -6.73 4.92
C ILE A 46 -8.89 -6.59 3.40
N MET A 47 -10.02 -6.20 2.81
CA MET A 47 -10.12 -6.00 1.36
C MET A 47 -9.18 -4.89 0.87
N ALA A 48 -9.09 -3.78 1.59
CA ALA A 48 -8.15 -2.70 1.29
C ALA A 48 -6.69 -3.19 1.35
N GLY A 49 -6.34 -3.99 2.36
CA GLY A 49 -5.02 -4.60 2.47
C GLY A 49 -4.69 -5.52 1.30
N ASN A 50 -5.64 -6.35 0.88
CA ASN A 50 -5.47 -7.26 -0.26
C ASN A 50 -5.33 -6.49 -1.59
N ILE A 51 -6.10 -5.42 -1.79
CA ILE A 51 -5.96 -4.54 -2.96
C ILE A 51 -4.56 -3.90 -2.96
N GLY A 52 -4.07 -3.45 -1.80
CA GLY A 52 -2.70 -2.96 -1.63
C GLY A 52 -1.67 -4.01 -2.02
N ALA A 53 -1.79 -5.23 -1.51
CA ALA A 53 -0.85 -6.32 -1.82
C ALA A 53 -0.84 -6.68 -3.31
N LEU A 54 -2.03 -6.83 -3.93
CA LEU A 54 -2.15 -7.13 -5.36
C LEU A 54 -1.59 -6.01 -6.24
N THR A 55 -1.88 -4.76 -5.90
CA THR A 55 -1.35 -3.59 -6.63
C THR A 55 0.17 -3.50 -6.48
N LEU A 56 0.72 -3.83 -5.30
CA LEU A 56 2.16 -3.88 -5.07
C LEU A 56 2.82 -4.95 -5.93
N ILE A 57 2.23 -6.16 -6.02
CA ILE A 57 2.73 -7.22 -6.91
C ILE A 57 2.70 -6.74 -8.37
N GLY A 58 1.62 -6.08 -8.78
CA GLY A 58 1.53 -5.44 -10.10
C GLY A 58 2.65 -4.41 -10.32
N ALA A 59 2.88 -3.51 -9.37
CA ALA A 59 3.93 -2.50 -9.44
C ALA A 59 5.32 -3.15 -9.55
N LEU A 60 5.57 -4.24 -8.81
CA LEU A 60 6.83 -4.97 -8.88
C LEU A 60 7.02 -5.64 -10.24
N ALA A 61 6.00 -6.31 -10.77
CA ALA A 61 6.07 -6.92 -12.09
C ALA A 61 6.30 -5.87 -13.19
N TYR A 62 5.66 -4.70 -13.08
CA TYR A 62 5.93 -3.54 -13.94
C TYR A 62 7.38 -3.05 -13.81
N GLY A 63 7.86 -2.90 -12.57
CA GLY A 63 9.24 -2.47 -12.28
C GLY A 63 10.28 -3.44 -12.81
N PHE A 64 10.12 -4.75 -12.59
CA PHE A 64 11.04 -5.77 -13.10
C PHE A 64 11.05 -5.86 -14.63
N ARG A 65 9.95 -5.47 -15.29
CA ARG A 65 9.86 -5.46 -16.75
C ARG A 65 10.57 -4.26 -17.38
N LEU A 66 10.50 -3.08 -16.75
CA LEU A 66 10.90 -1.82 -17.39
C LEU A 66 12.12 -1.15 -16.73
N LEU A 67 12.51 -1.57 -15.54
CA LEU A 67 13.65 -1.04 -14.79
C LEU A 67 14.69 -2.13 -14.57
N GLU A 68 15.89 -1.71 -14.15
CA GLU A 68 16.92 -2.65 -13.72
C GLU A 68 16.47 -3.41 -12.46
N TRP A 69 16.67 -4.73 -12.44
CA TRP A 69 16.12 -5.65 -11.43
C TRP A 69 16.48 -5.28 -9.98
N TRP A 70 17.60 -4.60 -9.76
CA TRP A 70 18.02 -4.18 -8.42
C TRP A 70 17.16 -3.02 -7.88
N ILE A 71 16.51 -2.22 -8.73
CA ILE A 71 15.66 -1.10 -8.33
C ILE A 71 14.38 -1.61 -7.66
N PRO A 72 13.56 -2.49 -8.28
CA PRO A 72 12.38 -3.03 -7.62
C PRO A 72 12.72 -3.83 -6.37
N LEU A 73 13.82 -4.60 -6.42
CA LEU A 73 14.28 -5.43 -5.32
C LEU A 73 14.71 -4.60 -4.11
N SER A 74 15.53 -3.57 -4.30
CA SER A 74 15.91 -2.68 -3.19
C SER A 74 14.70 -1.89 -2.66
N SER A 75 13.79 -1.48 -3.53
CA SER A 75 12.63 -0.69 -3.15
C SER A 75 11.64 -1.45 -2.28
N ILE A 76 11.36 -2.73 -2.58
CA ILE A 76 10.42 -3.52 -1.77
C ILE A 76 10.95 -3.82 -0.36
N PHE A 77 12.25 -4.03 -0.21
CA PHE A 77 12.85 -4.41 1.07
C PHE A 77 13.29 -3.22 1.92
N LEU A 78 13.74 -2.13 1.30
CA LEU A 78 14.32 -1.00 2.00
C LEU A 78 13.39 0.22 1.92
N THR A 79 13.17 0.71 0.70
CA THR A 79 12.58 2.04 0.49
C THR A 79 11.11 2.10 0.86
N PHE A 80 10.27 1.23 0.30
CA PHE A 80 8.82 1.28 0.53
C PHE A 80 8.45 1.02 1.99
N PRO A 81 9.01 0.01 2.69
CA PRO A 81 8.75 -0.17 4.12
C PRO A 81 9.20 1.03 4.95
N ALA A 82 10.42 1.55 4.69
CA ALA A 82 10.96 2.68 5.43
C ALA A 82 10.12 3.94 5.25
N LEU A 83 9.70 4.26 4.02
CA LEU A 83 8.83 5.41 3.76
C LEU A 83 7.42 5.20 4.33
N SER A 84 6.86 4.00 4.19
CA SER A 84 5.51 3.70 4.68
C SER A 84 5.44 3.81 6.21
N VAL A 85 6.35 3.16 6.93
CA VAL A 85 6.36 3.18 8.40
C VAL A 85 6.91 4.51 8.92
N GLY A 86 8.02 4.98 8.37
CA GLY A 86 8.74 6.14 8.85
C GLY A 86 8.05 7.47 8.57
N ILE A 87 7.29 7.57 7.47
CA ILE A 87 6.63 8.80 7.06
C ILE A 87 5.12 8.64 7.15
N ALA A 88 4.52 7.80 6.31
CA ALA A 88 3.06 7.78 6.15
C ALA A 88 2.32 7.38 7.44
N GLN A 89 2.73 6.29 8.08
CA GLN A 89 2.12 5.82 9.31
C GLN A 89 2.38 6.76 10.50
N ARG A 90 3.58 7.35 10.60
CA ARG A 90 3.89 8.33 11.65
C ARG A 90 3.12 9.64 11.50
N MET A 91 2.92 10.11 10.27
CA MET A 91 2.24 11.38 10.01
C MET A 91 0.73 11.29 10.17
N PHE A 92 0.11 10.22 9.66
CA PHE A 92 -1.35 10.12 9.58
C PHE A 92 -1.95 9.11 10.57
N GLY A 93 -1.16 8.19 11.10
CA GLY A 93 -1.68 7.03 11.83
C GLY A 93 -2.37 6.03 10.91
N ASN A 94 -2.50 4.78 11.36
CA ASN A 94 -2.89 3.67 10.48
C ASN A 94 -4.31 3.80 9.88
N LYS A 95 -5.26 4.33 10.65
CA LYS A 95 -6.66 4.48 10.20
C LYS A 95 -6.77 5.49 9.08
N VAL A 96 -6.27 6.70 9.29
CA VAL A 96 -6.33 7.78 8.30
C VAL A 96 -5.49 7.41 7.08
N ASN A 97 -4.30 6.83 7.31
CA ASN A 97 -3.44 6.38 6.22
C ASN A 97 -4.14 5.34 5.33
N LEU A 98 -4.91 4.40 5.88
CA LEU A 98 -5.69 3.45 5.09
C LEU A 98 -6.70 4.15 4.16
N PHE A 99 -7.44 5.13 4.67
CA PHE A 99 -8.45 5.86 3.88
C PHE A 99 -7.83 6.77 2.81
N ILE A 100 -6.63 7.31 3.04
CA ILE A 100 -5.91 8.12 2.06
C ILE A 100 -5.25 7.24 0.99
N MET A 101 -4.57 6.16 1.42
CA MET A 101 -3.80 5.31 0.52
C MET A 101 -4.69 4.40 -0.34
N LEU A 102 -5.91 4.08 0.09
CA LEU A 102 -6.85 3.28 -0.69
C LEU A 102 -7.19 3.89 -2.07
N PRO A 103 -7.73 5.12 -2.18
CA PRO A 103 -8.01 5.72 -3.48
C PRO A 103 -6.73 5.92 -4.30
N LEU A 104 -5.61 6.29 -3.67
CA LEU A 104 -4.33 6.44 -4.37
C LEU A 104 -3.84 5.11 -4.96
N THR A 105 -4.05 4.00 -4.23
CA THR A 105 -3.71 2.66 -4.71
C THR A 105 -4.60 2.25 -5.87
N LEU A 106 -5.90 2.53 -5.83
CA LEU A 106 -6.82 2.24 -6.94
C LEU A 106 -6.46 3.03 -8.21
N ILE A 107 -6.12 4.32 -8.06
CA ILE A 107 -5.61 5.15 -9.15
C ILE A 107 -4.31 4.55 -9.70
N SER A 108 -3.39 4.15 -8.81
CA SER A 108 -2.12 3.53 -9.20
C SER A 108 -2.32 2.21 -9.95
N ALA A 109 -3.26 1.36 -9.53
CA ALA A 109 -3.61 0.14 -10.24
C ALA A 109 -4.10 0.43 -11.67
N GLY A 110 -4.97 1.44 -11.84
CA GLY A 110 -5.43 1.88 -13.15
C GLY A 110 -4.31 2.45 -14.03
N LEU A 111 -3.41 3.25 -13.44
CA LEU A 111 -2.25 3.81 -14.14
C LEU A 111 -1.27 2.71 -14.55
N LEU A 112 -0.96 1.76 -13.67
CA LEU A 112 -0.14 0.60 -13.98
C LEU A 112 -0.73 -0.17 -15.15
N PHE A 113 -2.03 -0.47 -15.13
CA PHE A 113 -2.69 -1.17 -16.25
C PHE A 113 -2.61 -0.37 -17.57
N ARG A 114 -2.76 0.95 -17.53
CA ARG A 114 -2.77 1.81 -18.73
C ARG A 114 -1.39 1.96 -19.36
N PHE A 115 -0.33 1.99 -18.56
CA PHE A 115 1.06 2.23 -18.97
C PHE A 115 1.92 0.96 -18.99
N TRP A 116 1.30 -0.21 -18.78
CA TRP A 116 1.94 -1.53 -18.70
C TRP A 116 2.68 -1.96 -19.96
#